data_AF-A0A1G0PCW8-F1
#
_entry.id   AF-A0A1G0PCW8-F1
#
_cell.length_a   1.000
_cell.length_b   1.000
_cell.length_c   1.000
_cell.angle_alpha   90.00
_cell.angle_beta   90.00
_cell.angle_gamma   90.00
#
_symmetry.space_group_name_H-M   'P 1'
#
loop_
_entity.id
_entity.type
_entity.pdbx_description
1 polymer ?
#
loop_
_entity_poly.entity_id
_entity_poly.type
_entity_poly.pdbx_seq_one_letter_code
_entity_poly.pdbx_strand_id
1 'polypeptide(L)'
;MSISAGGIGRSIGPAFRAILDVGEWDRSLVMNAPGQSASPGSPHFGDAGEAWAAGDYFPLVFSDRAVEANAQSTLTLMPRSSAPR
;
A
#
# COMPACT_ATOMS: atom_id res chain seq x y z
N MET A 1 -5.33 -29.00 -24.35
CA MET A 1 -4.38 -28.03 -24.94
C MET A 1 -3.24 -27.86 -23.95
N SER A 2 -2.03 -28.28 -24.34
CA SER A 2 -0.80 -28.05 -23.57
C SER A 2 -0.11 -26.82 -24.13
N ILE A 3 0.48 -26.01 -23.25
CA ILE A 3 1.49 -25.02 -23.62
C ILE A 3 2.64 -25.19 -22.63
N SER A 4 3.78 -25.68 -23.13
CA SER A 4 5.04 -25.77 -22.37
C SER A 4 5.89 -24.51 -22.58
N ALA A 5 6.34 -24.01 -21.42
CA ALA A 5 7.64 -23.40 -21.07
C ALA A 5 8.33 -22.38 -22.00
N GLY A 6 8.47 -21.16 -21.48
CA GLY A 6 9.39 -20.13 -21.96
C GLY A 6 9.41 -18.91 -21.04
N GLY A 7 9.80 -19.10 -19.77
CA GLY A 7 9.90 -18.04 -18.78
C GLY A 7 9.62 -18.57 -17.38
N ILE A 8 10.59 -18.41 -16.47
CA ILE A 8 10.51 -18.81 -15.06
C ILE A 8 9.19 -18.30 -14.50
N GLY A 9 8.32 -19.20 -14.06
CA GLY A 9 6.98 -18.86 -13.59
C GLY A 9 7.04 -17.73 -12.57
N ARG A 10 6.17 -16.72 -12.72
CA ARG A 10 5.90 -15.77 -11.64
C ARG A 10 5.47 -16.59 -10.43
N SER A 11 6.39 -16.84 -9.51
CA SER A 11 6.03 -17.24 -8.16
C SER A 11 5.27 -16.05 -7.59
N ILE A 12 3.99 -16.26 -7.26
CA ILE A 12 3.17 -15.23 -6.63
C ILE A 12 3.66 -15.14 -5.18
N GLY A 13 4.75 -14.41 -4.96
CA GLY A 13 5.14 -13.99 -3.62
C GLY A 13 4.07 -13.05 -3.04
N PRO A 14 3.99 -12.89 -1.72
CA PRO A 14 3.00 -12.00 -1.13
C PRO A 14 3.25 -10.57 -1.58
N ALA A 15 2.28 -9.99 -2.29
CA ALA A 15 2.30 -8.58 -2.68
C ALA A 15 2.23 -7.66 -1.46
N PHE A 16 1.60 -8.14 -0.38
CA PHE A 16 1.44 -7.45 0.89
C PHE A 16 2.17 -8.19 2.03
N ARG A 17 2.94 -7.46 2.83
CA ARG A 17 3.59 -7.97 4.06
C ARG A 17 3.39 -6.96 5.19
N ALA A 18 3.17 -7.42 6.41
CA ALA A 18 3.04 -6.56 7.58
C ALA A 18 3.68 -7.17 8.83
N ILE A 19 4.26 -6.31 9.67
CA ILE A 19 4.77 -6.62 11.01
C ILE A 19 4.03 -5.69 11.97
N LEU A 20 3.27 -6.27 12.90
CA LEU A 20 2.40 -5.51 13.80
C LEU A 20 2.94 -5.57 15.22
N ASP A 21 3.25 -4.41 15.79
CA ASP A 21 3.70 -4.27 17.18
C ASP A 21 2.49 -3.95 18.08
N VAL A 22 1.91 -4.98 18.69
CA VAL A 22 0.68 -4.85 19.48
C VAL A 22 0.98 -4.10 20.76
N GLY A 23 0.31 -2.95 20.94
CA GLY A 23 0.53 -2.05 22.06
C GLY A 23 1.41 -0.85 21.71
N GLU A 24 2.18 -0.93 20.63
CA GLU A 24 3.04 0.14 20.11
C GLU A 24 2.83 0.32 18.60
N TRP A 25 1.58 0.58 18.20
CA TRP A 25 1.12 0.48 16.81
C TRP A 25 1.92 1.33 15.80
N ASP A 26 2.41 2.51 16.20
CA ASP A 26 3.24 3.38 15.34
C ASP A 26 4.62 2.77 14.99
N ARG A 27 5.03 1.68 15.66
CA ARG A 27 6.25 0.91 15.33
C ARG A 27 6.00 -0.20 14.32
N SER A 28 4.75 -0.36 13.85
CA SER A 28 4.39 -1.36 12.85
C SER A 28 5.00 -1.03 11.49
N LEU A 29 5.26 -2.07 10.70
CA LEU A 29 5.86 -1.97 9.37
C LEU A 29 4.98 -2.66 8.34
N VAL A 30 4.96 -2.12 7.12
CA VAL A 30 4.16 -2.66 6.02
C VAL A 30 4.90 -2.54 4.69
N MET A 31 4.52 -3.39 3.75
CA MET A 31 4.95 -3.34 2.36
C MET A 31 3.79 -3.75 1.47
N ASN A 32 3.55 -3.00 0.40
CA ASN A 32 2.57 -3.31 -0.64
C ASN A 32 3.18 -3.05 -2.02
N ALA A 33 3.38 -4.11 -2.80
CA ALA A 33 4.02 -4.05 -4.11
C ALA A 33 3.02 -4.19 -5.26
N PRO A 34 3.30 -3.59 -6.43
CA PRO A 34 4.47 -2.77 -6.75
C PRO A 34 4.37 -1.31 -6.28
N GLY A 35 3.20 -0.89 -5.81
CA GLY A 35 2.93 0.45 -5.30
C GLY A 35 1.54 0.52 -4.67
N GLN A 36 1.17 1.68 -4.13
CA GLN A 36 -0.13 1.87 -3.47
C GLN A 36 -1.29 2.19 -4.43
N SER A 37 -1.00 2.42 -5.72
CA SER A 37 -1.99 2.77 -6.73
C SER A 37 -2.05 1.74 -7.86
N ALA A 38 -3.25 1.43 -8.32
CA ALA A 38 -3.46 0.64 -9.54
C ALA A 38 -3.53 1.50 -10.82
N SER A 39 -3.53 2.83 -10.71
CA SER A 39 -3.56 3.74 -11.86
C SER A 39 -2.16 3.94 -12.45
N PRO A 40 -1.92 3.63 -13.76
CA PRO A 40 -0.59 3.77 -14.39
C PRO A 40 -0.04 5.20 -14.40
N GLY A 41 -0.91 6.21 -14.32
CA GLY A 41 -0.50 7.61 -14.27
C GLY A 41 -0.16 8.13 -12.87
N SER A 42 -0.33 7.31 -11.83
CA SER A 42 -0.03 7.70 -10.45
C SER A 42 1.47 7.55 -10.16
N PRO A 43 2.08 8.49 -9.41
CA PRO A 43 3.45 8.30 -8.91
C PRO A 43 3.58 7.07 -8.01
N HIS A 44 2.48 6.64 -7.38
CA HIS A 44 2.44 5.47 -6.49
C HIS A 44 2.08 4.15 -7.20
N PHE A 45 2.19 4.08 -8.53
CA PHE A 45 1.86 2.87 -9.29
C PHE A 45 2.89 1.75 -9.10
N GLY A 46 4.17 2.11 -8.97
CA GLY A 46 5.28 1.16 -8.97
C GLY A 46 6.47 1.57 -8.09
N ASP A 47 6.29 2.57 -7.24
CA ASP A 47 7.33 3.18 -6.40
C ASP A 47 7.83 2.27 -5.27
N ALA A 48 7.06 1.25 -4.88
CA ALA A 48 7.45 0.27 -3.87
C ALA A 48 8.14 -0.98 -4.46
N GLY A 49 8.26 -1.09 -5.79
CA GLY A 49 8.75 -2.29 -6.46
C GLY A 49 10.19 -2.66 -6.09
N GLU A 50 11.10 -1.69 -6.11
CA GLU A 50 12.51 -1.89 -5.75
C GLU A 50 12.66 -2.24 -4.26
N ALA A 51 12.00 -1.51 -3.37
CA ALA A 51 12.00 -1.77 -1.94
C ALA A 51 11.44 -3.16 -1.60
N TRP A 52 10.35 -3.58 -2.26
CA TRP A 52 9.79 -4.92 -2.07
C TRP A 52 10.77 -6.02 -2.47
N ALA A 53 11.47 -5.84 -3.60
CA ALA A 53 12.46 -6.77 -4.12
C ALA A 53 13.69 -6.86 -3.20
N ALA A 54 14.07 -5.76 -2.53
CA ALA A 54 15.10 -5.73 -1.50
C ALA A 54 14.65 -6.36 -0.17
N GLY A 55 13.34 -6.58 0.02
CA GLY A 55 12.79 -7.09 1.28
C GLY A 55 12.51 -5.99 2.31
N ASP A 56 12.55 -4.73 1.91
CA ASP A 56 12.34 -3.57 2.77
C ASP A 56 10.86 -3.36 3.12
N TYR A 57 10.65 -2.49 4.09
CA TYR A 57 9.34 -2.10 4.62
C TYR A 57 9.32 -0.59 4.88
N PHE A 58 8.12 -0.03 4.95
CA PHE A 58 7.89 1.35 5.38
C PHE A 58 7.00 1.39 6.64
N PRO A 59 7.05 2.48 7.43
CA PRO A 59 6.23 2.63 8.62
C PRO A 59 4.73 2.54 8.30
N LEU A 60 3.99 1.76 9.10
CA LEU A 60 2.53 1.76 9.14
C LEU A 60 2.09 2.65 10.31
N VAL A 61 2.12 3.97 10.09
CA VAL A 61 1.70 4.96 11.09
C VAL A 61 0.23 4.77 11.45
N PHE A 62 -0.11 4.86 12.75
CA PHE A 62 -1.43 4.54 13.27
C PHE A 62 -2.05 5.71 14.05
N SER A 63 -1.30 6.37 14.93
CA SER A 63 -1.83 7.48 15.71
C SER A 63 -2.19 8.67 14.81
N ASP A 64 -3.23 9.41 15.16
CA ASP A 64 -3.67 10.59 14.40
C ASP A 64 -2.51 11.55 14.13
N ARG A 65 -1.70 11.82 15.16
CA ARG A 65 -0.51 12.67 15.05
C ARG A 65 0.50 12.12 14.04
N ALA A 66 0.78 10.82 14.05
CA ALA A 66 1.74 10.22 13.13
C ALA A 66 1.20 10.20 11.69
N VAL A 67 -0.10 9.94 11.52
CA VAL A 67 -0.79 10.01 10.22
C VAL A 67 -0.73 11.43 9.67
N GLU A 68 -1.13 12.43 10.45
CA GLU A 68 -1.10 13.85 10.05
C GLU A 68 0.30 14.31 9.65
N ALA A 69 1.33 13.90 10.40
CA ALA A 69 2.72 14.28 10.12
C ALA A 69 3.29 13.64 8.84
N ASN A 70 2.75 12.51 8.39
CA ASN A 70 3.22 11.76 7.22
C ASN A 70 2.28 11.86 6.01
N ALA A 71 1.14 12.56 6.13
CA ALA A 71 0.18 12.71 5.05
C ALA A 71 0.74 13.58 3.92
N GLN A 72 0.77 13.04 2.71
CA GLN A 72 1.13 13.81 1.50
C GLN A 72 -0.06 14.61 0.95
N SER A 73 -1.29 14.16 1.18
CA SER A 73 -2.52 14.86 0.80
C SER A 73 -3.70 14.44 1.67
N THR A 74 -4.70 15.31 1.80
CA THR A 74 -5.94 15.07 2.56
C THR A 74 -7.15 15.49 1.75
N LEU A 75 -8.22 14.69 1.78
CA LEU A 75 -9.48 14.98 1.08
C LEU A 75 -10.67 14.77 2.02
N THR A 76 -11.42 15.85 2.28
CA THR A 76 -12.66 15.78 3.05
C THR A 76 -13.85 15.60 2.10
N LEU A 77 -14.56 14.49 2.23
CA LEU A 77 -15.77 14.23 1.46
C LEU A 77 -17.00 14.65 2.26
N MET A 78 -17.76 15.61 1.73
CA MET A 78 -19.01 16.07 2.32
C MET A 78 -20.20 15.44 1.58
N PRO A 79 -21.16 14.82 2.27
CA PRO A 79 -22.37 14.35 1.62
C PRO A 79 -23.14 15.54 1.06
N ARG A 80 -23.76 15.36 -0.10
CA ARG A 80 -24.68 16.35 -0.63
C ARG A 80 -25.93 16.35 0.25
N SER A 81 -26.29 17.50 0.82
CA SER A 81 -27.54 17.63 1.58
C SER A 81 -28.73 17.15 0.75
N SER A 82 -29.42 16.11 1.22
CA SER A 82 -30.70 15.69 0.65
C SER A 82 -31.80 16.61 1.16
N ALA A 83 -32.56 17.24 0.27
CA ALA A 83 -33.83 17.87 0.67
C ALA A 83 -34.73 16.82 1.35
N PRO A 84 -35.58 17.19 2.33
CA PRO A 84 -36.46 16.24 2.98
C PRO A 84 -37.34 15.55 1.92
N ARG A 85 -37.38 14.21 1.98
CA ARG A 85 -38.14 13.35 1.07
C ARG A 85 -39.64 13.50 1.31
#